data_AF-A0A073CFT0-F1
#
_entry.id   AF-A0A073CFT0-F1
#
_cell.length_a   1.000
_cell.length_b   1.000
_cell.length_c   1.000
_cell.angle_alpha   90.00
_cell.angle_beta   90.00
_cell.angle_gamma   90.00
#
_symmetry.space_group_name_H-M   'P 1'
#
loop_
_entity.id
_entity.type
_entity.pdbx_description
1 polymer ?
#
loop_
_entity_poly.entity_id
_entity_poly.type
_entity_poly.pdbx_seq_one_letter_code
_entity_poly.pdbx_strand_id
1 'polypeptide(L)'
;MLNYNTDPNGFQAVVLKTGEYNFGNLPGTYEYSTLIHELGHALGLEHPGNYNAGEKNPTPPPPGRVFLPFEQDNSRNTVMSYNPGSATAGDAGAPEPQTLMPFDILALQFLYGVKNNNTGNDVYTFNDTNFKQVATIWDSGGIDTVDFSGLSADEVYTLRLAPGLPFTTQAALKGLDYNLEPSQGAPEGATYKTDTFGTYTSFTTEIENLIGTAGQDEILGNRFNNSIQ
;
A
#
# COMPACT_ATOMS: atom_id res chain seq x y z
N MET A 1 25.14 2.70 -10.79
CA MET A 1 26.10 3.77 -11.16
C MET A 1 25.31 5.06 -11.31
N LEU A 2 25.76 6.16 -10.72
CA LEU A 2 25.04 7.43 -10.69
C LEU A 2 24.97 8.03 -12.10
N ASN A 3 23.76 8.30 -12.60
CA ASN A 3 23.56 9.00 -13.87
C ASN A 3 23.05 10.41 -13.59
N TYR A 4 23.58 11.39 -14.32
CA TYR A 4 23.23 12.79 -14.18
C TYR A 4 22.18 13.17 -15.23
N ASN A 5 21.05 13.70 -14.79
CA ASN A 5 20.09 14.38 -15.66
C ASN A 5 20.15 15.88 -15.37
N THR A 6 20.25 16.70 -16.41
CA THR A 6 20.25 18.17 -16.27
C THR A 6 18.81 18.66 -16.19
N ASP A 7 18.45 19.32 -15.09
CA ASP A 7 17.21 20.07 -15.02
C ASP A 7 17.29 21.38 -15.85
N PRO A 8 16.17 22.09 -16.09
CA PRO A 8 16.15 23.35 -16.84
C PRO A 8 17.00 24.48 -16.23
N ASN A 9 17.42 24.35 -14.97
CA ASN A 9 18.24 25.30 -14.24
C ASN A 9 19.72 24.90 -14.18
N GLY A 10 20.11 23.80 -14.84
CA GLY A 10 21.49 23.31 -14.86
C GLY A 10 21.90 22.52 -13.61
N PHE A 11 20.97 22.15 -12.72
CA PHE A 11 21.28 21.24 -11.62
C PHE A 11 21.39 19.81 -12.16
N GLN A 12 22.44 19.10 -11.74
CA GLN A 12 22.59 17.68 -12.02
C GLN A 12 21.94 16.89 -10.89
N ALA A 13 20.78 16.29 -11.16
CA ALA A 13 20.21 15.33 -10.22
C ALA A 13 21.01 14.02 -10.30
N VAL A 14 21.47 13.54 -9.16
CA VAL A 14 22.00 12.18 -9.04
C VAL A 14 20.80 11.24 -9.08
N VAL A 15 20.62 10.54 -10.19
CA VAL A 15 19.56 9.54 -10.32
C VAL A 15 20.14 8.16 -10.00
N LEU A 16 19.56 7.48 -9.03
CA LEU A 16 19.86 6.08 -8.73
C LEU A 16 19.30 5.23 -9.87
N LYS A 17 20.19 4.57 -10.63
CA LYS A 17 19.84 3.63 -11.68
C LYS A 17 20.73 2.39 -11.63
N THR A 18 20.17 1.24 -11.98
CA THR A 18 20.91 -0.02 -12.18
C THR A 18 20.33 -0.80 -13.35
N GLY A 19 21.11 -1.01 -14.41
CA GLY A 19 20.61 -1.60 -15.66
C GLY A 19 19.44 -0.78 -16.24
N GLU A 20 18.31 -1.44 -16.50
CA GLU A 20 17.08 -0.81 -16.99
C GLU A 20 16.25 -0.12 -15.88
N TYR A 21 16.55 -0.38 -14.61
CA TYR A 21 15.79 0.17 -13.49
C TYR A 21 16.15 1.62 -13.19
N ASN A 22 15.13 2.48 -13.11
CA ASN A 22 15.22 3.89 -12.81
C ASN A 22 14.43 4.27 -11.54
N PHE A 23 15.11 4.43 -10.41
CA PHE A 23 14.49 4.80 -9.13
C PHE A 23 14.05 6.27 -9.05
N GLY A 24 14.27 7.06 -10.11
CA GLY A 24 13.71 8.40 -10.27
C GLY A 24 12.33 8.41 -10.94
N ASN A 25 11.72 7.25 -11.17
CA ASN A 25 10.35 7.15 -11.67
C ASN A 25 9.32 7.65 -10.62
N LEU A 26 8.12 7.98 -11.09
CA LEU A 26 7.07 8.59 -10.27
C LEU A 26 6.45 7.58 -9.27
N PRO A 27 5.79 8.06 -8.20
CA PRO A 27 4.98 7.21 -7.33
C PRO A 27 4.01 6.33 -8.13
N GLY A 28 3.90 5.06 -7.73
CA GLY A 28 3.04 4.08 -8.39
C GLY A 28 3.73 3.25 -9.47
N THR A 29 5.03 3.46 -9.72
CA THR A 29 5.83 2.55 -10.55
C THR A 29 6.58 1.53 -9.71
N TYR A 30 6.98 0.43 -10.37
CA TYR A 30 7.72 -0.66 -9.75
C TYR A 30 9.01 -0.16 -9.09
N GLU A 31 9.81 0.66 -9.79
CA GLU A 31 11.08 1.14 -9.27
C GLU A 31 10.90 2.08 -8.07
N TYR A 32 9.83 2.88 -8.05
CA TYR A 32 9.52 3.70 -6.88
C TYR A 32 9.17 2.81 -5.67
N SER A 33 8.35 1.78 -5.88
CA SER A 33 8.01 0.82 -4.81
C SER A 33 9.23 0.04 -4.31
N THR A 34 10.16 -0.36 -5.20
CA THR A 34 11.43 -1.00 -4.82
C THR A 34 12.26 -0.06 -3.94
N LEU A 35 12.29 1.24 -4.21
CA LEU A 35 13.01 2.17 -3.34
C LEU A 35 12.42 2.17 -1.91
N ILE A 36 11.09 2.19 -1.78
CA ILE A 36 10.42 2.11 -0.47
C ILE A 36 10.73 0.77 0.20
N HIS A 37 10.73 -0.33 -0.55
CA HIS A 37 11.07 -1.67 -0.07
C HIS A 37 12.48 -1.72 0.55
N GLU A 38 13.49 -1.24 -0.18
CA GLU A 38 14.87 -1.24 0.32
C GLU A 38 15.06 -0.31 1.52
N LEU A 39 14.31 0.81 1.58
CA LEU A 39 14.25 1.64 2.78
C LEU A 39 13.61 0.89 3.96
N GLY A 40 12.58 0.08 3.72
CA GLY A 40 11.99 -0.81 4.71
C GLY A 40 13.02 -1.78 5.30
N HIS A 41 13.83 -2.43 4.46
CA HIS A 41 14.96 -3.25 4.94
C HIS A 41 15.97 -2.47 5.76
N ALA A 42 16.34 -1.26 5.33
CA ALA A 42 17.25 -0.39 6.08
C ALA A 42 16.68 0.00 7.46
N LEU A 43 15.35 0.03 7.60
CA LEU A 43 14.62 0.25 8.85
C LEU A 43 14.32 -1.06 9.61
N GLY A 44 14.89 -2.19 9.20
CA GLY A 44 14.77 -3.47 9.91
C GLY A 44 13.51 -4.27 9.58
N LEU A 45 12.76 -3.92 8.54
CA LEU A 45 11.68 -4.77 8.05
C LEU A 45 12.24 -5.95 7.24
N GLU A 46 11.64 -7.11 7.39
CA GLU A 46 11.95 -8.32 6.62
C GLU A 46 10.82 -8.61 5.64
N HIS A 47 11.05 -9.51 4.67
CA HIS A 47 9.97 -10.05 3.88
C HIS A 47 8.92 -10.72 4.78
N PRO A 48 7.63 -10.62 4.43
CA PRO A 48 6.54 -11.20 5.22
C PRO A 48 6.43 -12.72 5.12
N GLY A 49 7.28 -13.37 4.31
CA GLY A 49 7.37 -14.82 4.14
C GLY A 49 8.83 -15.31 4.09
N ASN A 50 9.02 -16.63 4.10
CA ASN A 50 10.34 -17.24 4.08
C ASN A 50 10.89 -17.32 2.65
N TYR A 51 11.39 -16.22 2.11
CA TYR A 51 12.00 -16.21 0.78
C TYR A 51 12.96 -15.02 0.60
N ASN A 52 13.84 -15.15 -0.40
CA ASN A 52 14.70 -14.08 -0.90
C ASN A 52 14.86 -14.20 -2.41
N ALA A 53 15.28 -13.12 -3.07
CA ALA A 53 15.42 -13.10 -4.52
C ALA A 53 16.50 -14.10 -4.96
N GLY A 54 16.12 -15.03 -5.85
CA GLY A 54 17.01 -16.07 -6.36
C GLY A 54 17.14 -17.32 -5.48
N GLU A 55 16.44 -17.39 -4.34
CA GLU A 55 16.46 -18.56 -3.46
C GLU A 55 15.33 -19.53 -3.81
N LYS A 56 15.66 -20.72 -4.35
CA LYS A 56 14.66 -21.72 -4.75
C LYS A 56 14.17 -22.61 -3.61
N ASN A 57 14.98 -22.76 -2.55
CA ASN A 57 14.71 -23.61 -1.40
C ASN A 57 15.14 -22.87 -0.14
N PRO A 58 14.30 -21.96 0.38
CA PRO A 58 14.64 -21.19 1.55
C PRO A 58 14.82 -22.12 2.75
N THR A 59 15.88 -21.90 3.53
CA THR A 59 16.10 -22.68 4.75
C THR A 59 14.93 -22.49 5.70
N PRO A 60 14.49 -23.52 6.45
CA PRO A 60 13.44 -23.35 7.45
C PRO A 60 13.74 -22.17 8.36
N PRO A 61 12.74 -21.33 8.66
CA PRO A 61 12.97 -20.16 9.48
C PRO A 61 13.41 -20.57 10.90
N PRO A 62 14.20 -19.74 11.61
CA PRO A 62 14.48 -19.96 13.02
C PRO A 62 13.18 -20.10 13.85
N PRO A 63 13.18 -20.91 14.92
CA PRO A 63 12.01 -21.05 15.80
C PRO A 63 11.53 -19.69 16.31
N GLY A 64 10.22 -19.44 16.22
CA GLY A 64 9.59 -18.20 16.69
C GLY A 64 9.47 -17.09 15.65
N ARG A 65 10.02 -17.26 14.44
CA ARG A 65 9.72 -16.35 13.33
C ARG A 65 8.28 -16.60 12.85
N VAL A 66 7.50 -15.52 12.76
CA VAL A 66 6.09 -15.56 12.33
C VAL A 66 6.00 -14.79 11.01
N PHE A 67 5.36 -15.40 10.04
CA PHE A 67 5.09 -14.83 8.72
C PHE A 67 3.61 -14.45 8.61
N LEU A 68 3.29 -13.60 7.63
CA LEU A 68 1.90 -13.34 7.30
C LEU A 68 1.23 -14.62 6.77
N PRO A 69 -0.10 -14.77 6.96
CA PRO A 69 -0.88 -15.73 6.18
C PRO A 69 -0.63 -15.54 4.68
N PHE A 70 -0.64 -16.62 3.92
CA PHE A 70 -0.31 -16.59 2.50
C PHE A 70 -1.20 -15.64 1.69
N GLU A 71 -2.48 -15.52 2.06
CA GLU A 71 -3.45 -14.61 1.45
C GLU A 71 -3.11 -13.12 1.70
N GLN A 72 -2.36 -12.85 2.77
CA GLN A 72 -1.99 -11.50 3.20
C GLN A 72 -0.58 -11.10 2.78
N ASP A 73 0.25 -12.06 2.35
CA ASP A 73 1.58 -11.83 1.81
C ASP A 73 1.49 -11.23 0.40
N ASN A 74 1.10 -9.95 0.34
CA ASN A 74 1.12 -9.19 -0.90
C ASN A 74 1.32 -7.68 -0.67
N SER A 75 1.75 -6.93 -1.70
CA SER A 75 1.97 -5.48 -1.60
C SER A 75 0.76 -4.58 -1.46
N ARG A 76 -0.48 -5.09 -1.49
CA ARG A 76 -1.59 -4.27 -0.97
C ARG A 76 -1.53 -4.14 0.55
N ASN A 77 -0.84 -5.07 1.22
CA ASN A 77 -0.70 -5.11 2.66
C ASN A 77 0.69 -4.65 3.16
N THR A 78 1.76 -4.97 2.44
CA THR A 78 3.15 -4.64 2.80
C THR A 78 4.04 -4.50 1.57
N VAL A 79 4.75 -3.38 1.42
CA VAL A 79 5.73 -3.18 0.34
C VAL A 79 6.89 -4.19 0.42
N MET A 80 7.08 -4.85 1.57
CA MET A 80 8.10 -5.89 1.77
C MET A 80 7.77 -7.21 1.08
N SER A 81 6.55 -7.40 0.57
CA SER A 81 6.20 -8.60 -0.18
C SER A 81 6.80 -8.57 -1.59
N TYR A 82 7.31 -9.73 -2.05
CA TYR A 82 7.65 -9.93 -3.46
C TYR A 82 6.45 -10.27 -4.35
N ASN A 83 5.34 -10.60 -3.72
CA ASN A 83 4.05 -10.70 -4.40
C ASN A 83 3.50 -9.29 -4.27
N PRO A 84 3.46 -8.42 -5.29
CA PRO A 84 2.53 -8.63 -6.41
C PRO A 84 2.87 -7.66 -7.57
N GLY A 85 4.07 -7.71 -8.12
CA GLY A 85 4.53 -6.62 -8.99
C GLY A 85 4.06 -6.77 -10.44
N SER A 86 3.73 -5.67 -11.12
CA SER A 86 3.38 -5.64 -12.56
C SER A 86 4.41 -6.36 -13.44
N ALA A 87 5.66 -6.42 -12.97
CA ALA A 87 6.80 -7.04 -13.63
C ALA A 87 6.84 -8.59 -13.51
N THR A 88 6.28 -9.18 -12.44
CA THR A 88 6.32 -10.64 -12.21
C THR A 88 5.01 -11.33 -12.59
N ALA A 89 3.87 -10.62 -12.54
CA ALA A 89 2.55 -11.18 -12.87
C ALA A 89 2.16 -11.09 -14.36
N GLY A 90 3.02 -10.54 -15.23
CA GLY A 90 2.71 -10.36 -16.66
C GLY A 90 1.65 -9.29 -16.95
N ASP A 91 1.37 -8.40 -15.98
CA ASP A 91 0.36 -7.36 -16.09
C ASP A 91 1.02 -5.98 -16.07
N ALA A 92 1.72 -5.66 -17.16
CA ALA A 92 2.38 -4.38 -17.35
C ALA A 92 1.35 -3.24 -17.23
N GLY A 93 1.37 -2.52 -16.10
CA GLY A 93 0.49 -1.36 -15.85
C GLY A 93 -0.39 -1.43 -14.60
N ALA A 94 -0.34 -2.50 -13.81
CA ALA A 94 -0.95 -2.47 -12.48
C ALA A 94 -0.23 -1.43 -11.59
N PRO A 95 -0.96 -0.60 -10.82
CA PRO A 95 -0.34 0.41 -9.96
C PRO A 95 0.37 -0.27 -8.79
N GLU A 96 1.58 0.20 -8.51
CA GLU A 96 2.42 -0.27 -7.40
C GLU A 96 2.19 0.60 -6.15
N PRO A 97 2.58 0.12 -4.95
CA PRO A 97 2.55 0.91 -3.74
C PRO A 97 3.26 2.25 -3.89
N GLN A 98 2.56 3.32 -3.50
CA GLN A 98 3.08 4.69 -3.51
C GLN A 98 3.57 5.14 -2.14
N THR A 99 3.27 4.37 -1.10
CA THR A 99 3.63 4.65 0.29
C THR A 99 4.03 3.34 0.97
N LEU A 100 4.49 3.43 2.21
CA LEU A 100 4.40 2.30 3.13
C LEU A 100 2.94 1.87 3.26
N MET A 101 2.72 0.56 3.33
CA MET A 101 1.39 -0.06 3.40
C MET A 101 1.01 -0.38 4.86
N PRO A 102 -0.24 -0.79 5.16
CA PRO A 102 -0.72 -0.83 6.54
C PRO A 102 0.14 -1.69 7.48
N PHE A 103 0.64 -2.85 7.03
CA PHE A 103 1.52 -3.69 7.85
C PHE A 103 2.94 -3.15 7.98
N ASP A 104 3.45 -2.41 7.00
CA ASP A 104 4.75 -1.75 7.10
C ASP A 104 4.71 -0.69 8.21
N ILE A 105 3.66 0.14 8.20
CA ILE A 105 3.46 1.18 9.22
C ILE A 105 3.30 0.54 10.60
N LEU A 106 2.48 -0.51 10.71
CA LEU A 106 2.29 -1.22 11.97
C LEU A 106 3.61 -1.82 12.50
N ALA A 107 4.41 -2.44 11.63
CA ALA A 107 5.69 -3.03 12.01
C ALA A 107 6.69 -1.96 12.47
N LEU A 108 6.80 -0.83 11.74
CA LEU A 108 7.66 0.28 12.13
C LEU A 108 7.20 0.94 13.43
N GLN A 109 5.90 1.07 13.64
CA GLN A 109 5.35 1.55 14.91
C GLN A 109 5.64 0.59 16.06
N PHE A 110 5.65 -0.72 15.82
CA PHE A 110 6.07 -1.72 16.81
C PHE A 110 7.56 -1.57 17.17
N LEU A 111 8.44 -1.39 16.17
CA LEU A 111 9.88 -1.28 16.38
C LEU A 111 10.30 0.04 17.03
N TYR A 112 9.69 1.15 16.63
CA TYR A 112 10.17 2.51 16.93
C TYR A 112 9.18 3.37 17.73
N GLY A 113 7.98 2.83 18.00
CA GLY A 113 6.87 3.55 18.60
C GLY A 113 6.12 4.43 17.61
N VAL A 114 4.85 4.70 17.91
CA VAL A 114 4.01 5.64 17.16
C VAL A 114 4.58 7.06 17.30
N LYS A 115 4.61 7.82 16.20
CA LYS A 115 5.00 9.24 16.18
C LYS A 115 3.82 10.11 15.77
N ASN A 116 3.95 11.40 16.10
CA ASN A 116 3.00 12.41 15.64
C ASN A 116 3.22 12.65 14.14
N ASN A 117 2.17 12.49 13.36
CA ASN A 117 2.04 12.81 11.95
C ASN A 117 0.65 13.42 11.72
N ASN A 118 0.57 14.53 10.97
CA ASN A 118 -0.68 15.22 10.64
C ASN A 118 -1.60 15.48 11.84
N THR A 119 -1.09 15.99 12.96
CA THR A 119 -1.90 16.16 14.18
C THR A 119 -2.96 17.29 14.11
N GLY A 120 -3.27 17.75 12.90
CA GLY A 120 -4.18 18.87 12.63
C GLY A 120 -5.61 18.38 12.48
N ASN A 121 -6.46 19.18 11.86
CA ASN A 121 -7.70 18.65 11.30
C ASN A 121 -7.46 18.58 9.80
N ASP A 122 -7.28 17.37 9.29
CA ASP A 122 -6.84 17.16 7.92
C ASP A 122 -8.00 16.70 7.02
N VAL A 123 -7.95 17.09 5.75
CA VAL A 123 -8.95 16.72 4.74
C VAL A 123 -8.28 15.95 3.63
N TYR A 124 -8.73 14.70 3.46
CA TYR A 124 -8.24 13.76 2.46
C TYR A 124 -9.28 13.65 1.33
N THR A 125 -9.06 14.37 0.24
CA THR A 125 -10.02 14.46 -0.87
C THR A 125 -9.73 13.43 -1.96
N PHE A 126 -10.79 12.77 -2.43
CA PHE A 126 -10.75 11.75 -3.46
C PHE A 126 -11.59 12.11 -4.69
N ASN A 127 -11.09 11.67 -5.84
CA ASN A 127 -11.75 11.70 -7.13
C ASN A 127 -11.42 10.41 -7.91
N ASP A 128 -12.02 10.25 -9.09
CA ASP A 128 -11.90 9.02 -9.89
C ASP A 128 -10.46 8.64 -10.28
N THR A 129 -9.51 9.58 -10.14
CA THR A 129 -8.09 9.37 -10.44
C THR A 129 -7.31 8.90 -9.22
N ASN A 130 -7.40 9.60 -8.07
CA ASN A 130 -6.57 9.28 -6.90
C ASN A 130 -7.18 8.19 -5.99
N PHE A 131 -8.48 7.91 -6.11
CA PHE A 131 -9.14 6.85 -5.35
C PHE A 131 -8.65 5.44 -5.74
N LYS A 132 -8.01 5.32 -6.91
CA LYS A 132 -7.43 4.08 -7.44
C LYS A 132 -5.93 3.95 -7.14
N GLN A 133 -5.43 4.63 -6.11
CA GLN A 133 -4.02 4.54 -5.71
C GLN A 133 -3.81 3.45 -4.67
N VAL A 134 -2.74 2.66 -4.84
CA VAL A 134 -2.23 1.75 -3.80
C VAL A 134 -1.41 2.59 -2.83
N ALA A 135 -2.06 3.08 -1.77
CA ALA A 135 -1.47 3.98 -0.79
C ALA A 135 -2.13 3.78 0.57
N THR A 136 -1.46 4.26 1.62
CA THR A 136 -1.98 4.26 2.99
C THR A 136 -1.91 5.65 3.60
N ILE A 137 -3.03 6.09 4.17
CA ILE A 137 -3.12 7.30 4.98
C ILE A 137 -2.73 6.96 6.42
N TRP A 138 -1.70 7.62 6.92
CA TRP A 138 -1.36 7.63 8.33
C TRP A 138 -1.63 9.01 8.92
N ASP A 139 -2.64 9.07 9.78
CA ASP A 139 -2.91 10.21 10.64
C ASP A 139 -2.79 9.77 12.09
N SER A 140 -2.36 10.66 12.98
CA SER A 140 -2.16 10.36 14.40
C SER A 140 -2.93 11.26 15.35
N GLY A 141 -3.76 12.17 14.84
CA GLY A 141 -4.73 12.86 15.67
C GLY A 141 -5.30 14.09 15.02
N GLY A 142 -6.49 14.47 15.45
CA GLY A 142 -7.22 15.49 14.75
C GLY A 142 -8.71 15.28 14.83
N ILE A 143 -9.42 16.04 14.00
CA ILE A 143 -10.77 15.68 13.58
C ILE A 143 -10.73 15.69 12.05
N ASP A 144 -10.54 14.52 11.48
CA ASP A 144 -10.15 14.36 10.10
C ASP A 144 -11.35 14.02 9.22
N THR A 145 -11.27 14.45 7.97
CA THR A 145 -12.35 14.29 6.99
C THR A 145 -11.84 13.57 5.76
N VAL A 146 -12.52 12.51 5.36
CA VAL A 146 -12.37 11.93 4.03
C VAL A 146 -13.48 12.47 3.13
N ASP A 147 -13.10 13.06 2.01
CA ASP A 147 -14.02 13.75 1.12
C ASP A 147 -14.09 13.02 -0.23
N PHE A 148 -15.19 12.32 -0.47
CA PHE A 148 -15.47 11.56 -1.69
C PHE A 148 -16.37 12.32 -2.66
N SER A 149 -16.65 13.61 -2.42
CA SER A 149 -17.55 14.41 -3.26
C SER A 149 -17.06 14.57 -4.71
N GLY A 150 -15.77 14.31 -4.96
CA GLY A 150 -15.15 14.31 -6.29
C GLY A 150 -15.27 12.99 -7.07
N LEU A 151 -15.86 11.94 -6.50
CA LEU A 151 -16.12 10.68 -7.20
C LEU A 151 -17.37 10.75 -8.08
N SER A 152 -17.39 9.95 -9.16
CA SER A 152 -18.53 9.86 -10.08
C SER A 152 -19.83 9.51 -9.35
N ALA A 153 -20.89 10.28 -9.59
CA ALA A 153 -22.22 10.05 -9.00
C ALA A 153 -22.98 8.85 -9.62
N ASP A 154 -22.49 8.31 -10.74
CA ASP A 154 -23.14 7.22 -11.48
C ASP A 154 -22.84 5.83 -10.87
N GLU A 155 -21.90 5.76 -9.93
CA GLU A 155 -21.51 4.53 -9.25
C GLU A 155 -22.11 4.47 -7.84
N VAL A 156 -22.25 3.25 -7.31
CA VAL A 156 -22.62 3.01 -5.91
C VAL A 156 -21.35 2.59 -5.16
N TYR A 157 -20.96 3.40 -4.18
CA TYR A 157 -19.78 3.13 -3.36
C TYR A 157 -20.19 2.60 -1.99
N THR A 158 -19.51 1.55 -1.53
CA THR A 158 -19.54 1.17 -0.11
C THR A 158 -18.30 1.77 0.56
N LEU A 159 -18.47 2.86 1.31
CA LEU A 159 -17.40 3.62 1.95
C LEU A 159 -17.23 3.23 3.43
N ARG A 160 -16.01 3.22 3.94
CA ARG A 160 -15.64 2.71 5.27
C ARG A 160 -14.66 3.63 5.98
N LEU A 161 -14.87 3.87 7.27
CA LEU A 161 -13.97 4.66 8.12
C LEU A 161 -13.12 3.81 9.08
N ALA A 162 -13.16 2.49 8.97
CA ALA A 162 -12.49 1.61 9.91
C ALA A 162 -10.95 1.65 9.75
N PRO A 163 -10.19 1.81 10.86
CA PRO A 163 -8.73 1.80 10.82
C PRO A 163 -8.16 0.49 10.25
N GLY A 164 -7.07 0.58 9.48
CA GLY A 164 -6.38 -0.57 8.90
C GLY A 164 -7.11 -1.22 7.72
N LEU A 165 -8.22 -0.64 7.28
CA LEU A 165 -9.04 -1.15 6.18
C LEU A 165 -9.05 -0.16 5.01
N PRO A 166 -9.38 -0.64 3.80
CA PRO A 166 -9.57 0.24 2.65
C PRO A 166 -10.79 1.13 2.86
N PHE A 167 -10.75 2.33 2.28
CA PHE A 167 -11.90 3.25 2.33
C PHE A 167 -13.13 2.73 1.60
N THR A 168 -12.97 1.75 0.71
CA THR A 168 -14.09 1.21 -0.05
C THR A 168 -14.02 -0.30 -0.13
N THR A 169 -15.19 -0.93 -0.24
CA THR A 169 -15.29 -2.31 -0.73
C THR A 169 -15.73 -2.45 -2.17
N GLN A 170 -15.86 -1.33 -2.87
CA GLN A 170 -15.98 -1.35 -4.31
C GLN A 170 -14.60 -1.58 -4.94
N ALA A 171 -14.56 -2.31 -6.04
CA ALA A 171 -13.32 -2.55 -6.78
C ALA A 171 -12.83 -1.27 -7.45
N ALA A 172 -11.73 -0.70 -6.93
CA ALA A 172 -11.02 0.43 -7.52
C ALA A 172 -9.83 -0.01 -8.39
N LEU A 173 -9.30 -1.22 -8.12
CA LEU A 173 -8.13 -1.81 -8.74
C LEU A 173 -8.43 -3.20 -9.32
N LYS A 174 -7.55 -3.64 -10.23
CA LYS A 174 -7.58 -5.01 -10.74
C LYS A 174 -6.97 -5.98 -9.73
N GLY A 175 -7.71 -7.02 -9.35
CA GLY A 175 -7.20 -8.12 -8.52
C GLY A 175 -6.14 -8.94 -9.27
N LEU A 176 -4.93 -9.01 -8.74
CA LEU A 176 -3.80 -9.75 -9.31
C LEU A 176 -3.67 -11.12 -8.64
N ASP A 177 -3.59 -12.15 -9.47
CA ASP A 177 -3.29 -13.51 -9.02
C ASP A 177 -1.80 -13.68 -8.76
N TYR A 178 -1.46 -14.42 -7.72
CA TYR A 178 -0.09 -14.80 -7.42
C TYR A 178 -0.05 -16.21 -6.85
N ASN A 179 1.03 -16.91 -7.15
CA ASN A 179 1.29 -18.26 -6.67
C ASN A 179 2.49 -18.19 -5.74
N LEU A 180 2.44 -18.99 -4.68
CA LEU A 180 3.58 -19.20 -3.79
C LEU A 180 4.15 -20.59 -4.04
N GLU A 181 5.46 -20.69 -4.07
CA GLU A 181 6.14 -21.95 -4.25
C GLU A 181 5.98 -22.82 -2.99
N PRO A 182 5.82 -24.15 -3.11
CA PRO A 182 5.77 -25.04 -1.95
C PRO A 182 7.01 -24.94 -1.05
N SER A 183 8.15 -24.52 -1.61
CA SER A 183 9.38 -24.27 -0.85
C SER A 183 9.26 -23.11 0.14
N GLN A 184 8.29 -22.21 -0.05
CA GLN A 184 7.92 -21.14 0.89
C GLN A 184 6.93 -21.63 1.97
N GLY A 185 6.51 -22.89 1.92
CA GLY A 185 5.55 -23.50 2.84
C GLY A 185 4.09 -23.45 2.37
N ALA A 186 3.82 -22.90 1.17
CA ALA A 186 2.47 -22.84 0.62
C ALA A 186 1.98 -24.21 0.13
N PRO A 187 0.65 -24.46 0.13
CA PRO A 187 0.10 -25.67 -0.47
C PRO A 187 0.40 -25.75 -1.97
N GLU A 188 0.68 -26.96 -2.47
CA GLU A 188 0.97 -27.18 -3.89
C GLU A 188 -0.22 -26.77 -4.77
N GLY A 189 0.05 -25.94 -5.78
CA GLY A 189 -0.96 -25.45 -6.73
C GLY A 189 -1.92 -24.40 -6.16
N ALA A 190 -1.64 -23.83 -4.98
CA ALA A 190 -2.45 -22.74 -4.43
C ALA A 190 -2.24 -21.44 -5.22
N THR A 191 -3.36 -20.78 -5.53
CA THR A 191 -3.38 -19.43 -6.11
C THR A 191 -4.09 -18.50 -5.15
N TYR A 192 -3.47 -17.37 -4.88
CA TYR A 192 -3.98 -16.30 -4.04
C TYR A 192 -4.27 -15.08 -4.90
N LYS A 193 -5.09 -14.17 -4.38
CA LYS A 193 -5.48 -12.95 -5.09
C LYS A 193 -5.38 -11.76 -4.17
N THR A 194 -4.78 -10.69 -4.69
CA THR A 194 -4.75 -9.38 -4.05
C THR A 194 -6.14 -8.73 -4.10
N ASP A 195 -6.52 -7.94 -3.09
CA ASP A 195 -7.86 -7.32 -3.00
C ASP A 195 -8.10 -6.20 -4.02
N THR A 196 -9.30 -5.96 -4.49
CA THR A 196 -9.51 -4.96 -5.55
C THR A 196 -9.56 -3.50 -5.06
N PHE A 197 -9.09 -3.18 -3.86
CA PHE A 197 -9.35 -1.88 -3.23
C PHE A 197 -8.23 -0.88 -3.47
N GLY A 198 -8.57 0.40 -3.37
CA GLY A 198 -7.63 1.51 -3.57
C GLY A 198 -6.90 1.87 -2.30
N THR A 199 -7.11 3.09 -1.80
CA THR A 199 -6.39 3.64 -0.66
C THR A 199 -6.87 3.06 0.68
N TYR A 200 -5.91 2.83 1.57
CA TYR A 200 -6.06 2.30 2.92
C TYR A 200 -5.87 3.36 3.99
N THR A 201 -6.35 3.08 5.19
CA THR A 201 -5.88 3.73 6.41
C THR A 201 -4.86 2.85 7.13
N SER A 202 -3.93 3.46 7.86
CA SER A 202 -3.11 2.71 8.81
C SER A 202 -3.98 2.15 9.95
N PHE A 203 -3.50 1.11 10.65
CA PHE A 203 -4.23 0.51 11.78
C PHE A 203 -4.46 1.47 12.96
N THR A 204 -3.71 2.58 13.01
CA THR A 204 -3.80 3.59 14.08
C THR A 204 -4.48 4.88 13.63
N THR A 205 -4.81 5.01 12.34
CA THR A 205 -5.48 6.21 11.81
C THR A 205 -6.94 6.20 12.24
N GLU A 206 -7.39 7.26 12.89
CA GLU A 206 -8.79 7.49 13.24
C GLU A 206 -9.35 8.53 12.25
N ILE A 207 -10.56 8.31 11.73
CA ILE A 207 -11.23 9.26 10.82
C ILE A 207 -12.63 9.50 11.37
N GLU A 208 -12.95 10.75 11.64
CA GLU A 208 -14.21 11.16 12.26
C GLU A 208 -15.25 11.50 11.21
N ASN A 209 -14.87 12.19 10.14
CA ASN A 209 -15.83 12.75 9.20
C ASN A 209 -15.72 12.11 7.81
N LEU A 210 -16.87 12.00 7.15
CA LEU A 210 -16.97 11.58 5.76
C LEU A 210 -17.92 12.50 5.00
N ILE A 211 -17.49 12.93 3.82
CA ILE A 211 -18.36 13.55 2.81
C ILE A 211 -18.52 12.52 1.69
N GLY A 212 -19.77 12.10 1.45
CA GLY A 212 -20.10 11.13 0.42
C GLY A 212 -19.99 11.68 -1.00
N THR A 213 -20.30 10.83 -1.96
CA THR A 213 -20.45 11.21 -3.37
C THR A 213 -21.78 11.96 -3.57
N ALA A 214 -21.98 12.53 -4.76
CA ALA A 214 -23.30 13.05 -5.15
C ALA A 214 -24.31 11.95 -5.54
N GLY A 215 -23.87 10.68 -5.54
CA GLY A 215 -24.65 9.50 -5.89
C GLY A 215 -25.30 8.82 -4.68
N GLN A 216 -25.51 7.51 -4.79
CA GLN A 216 -26.01 6.68 -3.68
C GLN A 216 -24.85 5.91 -3.07
N ASP A 217 -24.55 6.20 -1.80
CA ASP A 217 -23.48 5.52 -1.06
C ASP A 217 -24.04 4.61 0.03
N GLU A 218 -23.34 3.51 0.30
CA GLU A 218 -23.44 2.76 1.53
C GLU A 218 -22.27 3.15 2.43
N ILE A 219 -22.55 3.67 3.62
CA ILE A 219 -21.51 4.20 4.50
C ILE A 219 -21.43 3.37 5.78
N LEU A 220 -20.25 2.81 6.02
CA LEU A 220 -19.91 2.09 7.24
C LEU A 220 -19.00 2.98 8.10
N GLY A 221 -19.61 3.55 9.14
CA GLY A 221 -18.88 4.29 10.17
C GLY A 221 -17.92 3.39 10.97
N ASN A 222 -17.26 3.99 11.94
CA ASN A 222 -16.37 3.31 12.88
C ASN A 222 -16.87 3.52 14.31
N ARG A 223 -16.02 3.22 15.30
CA ARG A 223 -16.37 3.33 16.72
C ARG A 223 -16.34 4.77 17.27
N PHE A 224 -15.92 5.75 16.46
CA PHE A 224 -15.80 7.14 16.86
C PHE A 224 -17.09 7.91 16.58
N ASN A 225 -17.12 9.18 16.99
CA ASN A 225 -18.27 10.05 16.74
C ASN A 225 -18.28 10.52 15.29
N ASN A 226 -18.85 9.72 14.39
CA ASN A 226 -18.79 10.06 12.98
C ASN A 226 -19.76 11.19 12.59
N SER A 227 -19.28 12.14 11.79
CA SER A 227 -20.12 13.07 11.04
C SER A 227 -20.13 12.66 9.57
N ILE A 228 -21.30 12.30 9.05
CA ILE A 228 -21.48 11.84 7.67
C ILE A 228 -22.36 12.84 6.94
N GLN A 229 -21.88 13.36 5.81
CA GLN A 229 -22.56 14.36 4.97
C GLN A 229 -22.78 13.84 3.55
#